data_AF-A0A1G8ZYP7-F1
#
_entry.id   AF-A0A1G8ZYP7-F1
#
_cell.length_a   1.000
_cell.length_b   1.000
_cell.length_c   1.000
_cell.angle_alpha   90.00
_cell.angle_beta   90.00
_cell.angle_gamma   90.00
#
_symmetry.space_group_name_H-M   'P 1'
#
loop_
_entity.id
_entity.type
_entity.pdbx_description
1 polymer ?
#
loop_
_entity_poly.entity_id
_entity_poly.type
_entity_poly.pdbx_seq_one_letter_code
_entity_poly.pdbx_strand_id
1 'polypeptide(L)'
;MGWGLNGVRDLRYVSDGYYTTLFSVTVPGERYGWGNWLRRVKYSADIPGSRGITDAACRIEFTAAEREGKQCDEFPFASAEQGASNAKPKNNFSVLPINAPQNNAHGNVLGAWYQNNRVIQSDRFYIHLSD
;
A
#
# COMPACT_ATOMS: atom_id res chain seq x y z
N MET A 1 -21.06 2.85 12.13
CA MET A 1 -20.73 2.66 10.71
C MET A 1 -19.20 2.63 10.63
N GLY A 2 -18.46 1.56 10.38
CA GLY A 2 -18.81 0.20 9.98
C GLY A 2 -17.89 -0.32 8.87
N TRP A 3 -16.56 -0.14 8.99
CA TRP A 3 -15.50 -0.66 8.10
C TRP A 3 -15.53 -0.19 6.63
N GLY A 4 -14.51 0.59 6.23
CA GLY A 4 -14.08 0.84 4.85
C GLY A 4 -13.45 -0.38 4.17
N LEU A 5 -14.03 -1.56 4.42
CA LEU A 5 -13.87 -2.80 3.69
C LEU A 5 -15.24 -3.44 3.79
N ASN A 6 -15.96 -3.57 2.69
CA ASN A 6 -17.15 -4.41 2.65
C ASN A 6 -16.72 -5.85 3.02
N GLY A 7 -16.80 -6.20 4.30
CA GLY A 7 -16.86 -7.58 4.78
C GLY A 7 -15.63 -8.21 5.44
N VAL A 8 -14.50 -7.54 5.66
CA VAL A 8 -13.36 -8.20 6.33
C VAL A 8 -13.01 -7.50 7.64
N ARG A 9 -13.69 -7.93 8.69
CA ARG A 9 -13.20 -7.82 10.07
C ARG A 9 -12.07 -8.84 10.23
N ASP A 10 -11.02 -8.46 10.95
CA ASP A 10 -9.87 -9.25 11.37
C ASP A 10 -8.82 -9.58 10.29
N LEU A 11 -7.71 -8.84 10.34
CA LEU A 11 -6.38 -9.44 10.17
C LEU A 11 -6.19 -10.49 11.28
N ARG A 12 -6.65 -11.71 11.07
CA ARG A 12 -6.30 -12.85 11.93
C ARG A 12 -5.00 -13.46 11.42
N TYR A 13 -3.93 -13.25 12.18
CA TYR A 13 -2.73 -14.09 12.09
C TYR A 13 -3.12 -15.51 12.48
N VAL A 14 -3.07 -16.46 11.53
CA VAL A 14 -3.26 -17.88 11.82
C VAL A 14 -1.86 -18.49 11.97
N SER A 15 -1.58 -19.03 13.14
CA SER A 15 -0.26 -19.49 13.62
C SER A 15 0.21 -20.83 13.03
N ASP A 16 -0.31 -21.27 11.88
CA ASP A 16 -0.12 -22.65 11.40
C ASP A 16 1.01 -22.81 10.37
N GLY A 17 2.01 -21.92 10.38
CA GLY A 17 3.29 -22.13 9.67
C GLY A 17 3.22 -22.16 8.13
N TYR A 18 2.04 -21.96 7.54
CA TYR A 18 1.83 -21.75 6.12
C TYR A 18 1.16 -20.38 5.91
N TYR A 19 1.94 -19.40 5.48
CA TYR A 19 1.45 -18.05 5.21
C TYR A 19 0.57 -18.03 3.95
N THR A 20 -0.72 -18.27 4.12
CA THR A 20 -1.73 -17.87 3.12
C THR A 20 -2.62 -16.84 3.79
N THR A 21 -2.36 -15.56 3.56
CA THR A 21 -3.34 -14.55 3.93
C THR A 21 -4.52 -14.67 2.96
N LEU A 22 -5.62 -15.27 3.43
CA LEU A 22 -6.92 -15.20 2.78
C LEU A 22 -7.45 -13.77 2.93
N PHE A 23 -6.83 -12.83 2.21
CA PHE A 23 -7.47 -11.58 1.91
C PHE A 23 -8.58 -11.88 0.89
N SER A 24 -9.80 -11.44 1.16
CA SER A 24 -10.89 -11.41 0.15
C SER A 24 -10.60 -10.43 -1.00
N VAL A 25 -9.38 -9.91 -1.04
CA VAL A 25 -8.83 -8.90 -1.94
C VAL A 25 -7.44 -9.40 -2.32
N THR A 26 -7.17 -9.63 -3.60
CA THR A 26 -5.79 -9.90 -4.04
C THR A 26 -4.94 -8.68 -3.74
N VAL A 27 -4.04 -8.78 -2.75
CA VAL A 27 -3.12 -7.72 -2.35
C VAL A 27 -1.86 -7.80 -3.23
N PRO A 28 -1.60 -6.83 -4.13
CA PRO A 28 -0.40 -6.85 -4.96
C PRO A 28 0.85 -6.68 -4.09
N GLY A 29 1.84 -7.55 -4.26
CA GLY A 29 3.14 -7.51 -3.58
C GLY A 29 3.43 -8.69 -2.66
N GLU A 30 2.54 -9.67 -2.54
CA GLU A 30 2.73 -10.83 -1.66
C GLU A 30 3.71 -11.85 -2.26
N ARG A 31 4.78 -12.19 -1.51
CA ARG A 31 5.88 -13.10 -1.91
C ARG A 31 5.41 -14.46 -2.46
N TYR A 32 4.30 -14.99 -1.94
CA TYR A 32 3.77 -16.31 -2.29
C TYR A 32 2.50 -16.26 -3.17
N GLY A 33 2.01 -15.05 -3.50
CA GLY A 33 0.94 -14.86 -4.46
C GLY A 33 1.49 -15.01 -5.88
N TRP A 34 1.29 -16.17 -6.50
CA TRP A 34 1.67 -16.41 -7.89
C TRP A 34 1.13 -15.30 -8.81
N GLY A 35 2.01 -14.42 -9.31
CA GLY A 35 1.65 -13.32 -10.21
C GLY A 35 1.34 -11.97 -9.57
N ASN A 36 1.33 -11.87 -8.23
CA ASN A 36 0.97 -10.66 -7.48
C ASN A 36 2.21 -9.80 -7.16
N TRP A 37 3.04 -9.47 -8.14
CA TRP A 37 4.20 -8.60 -7.91
C TRP A 37 3.80 -7.12 -7.95
N LEU A 38 4.42 -6.30 -7.11
CA LEU A 38 4.46 -4.86 -7.35
C LEU A 38 5.42 -4.57 -8.49
N ARG A 39 5.13 -3.54 -9.28
CA ARG A 39 6.04 -3.04 -10.30
C ARG A 39 6.42 -1.62 -9.98
N ARG A 40 7.69 -1.25 -10.16
CA ARG A 40 8.11 0.14 -9.98
C ARG A 40 7.38 1.02 -10.98
N VAL A 41 6.81 2.12 -10.51
CA VAL A 41 6.01 3.02 -11.36
C VAL A 41 6.79 3.48 -12.60
N LYS A 42 6.11 3.47 -13.76
CA LYS A 42 6.70 3.82 -15.04
C LYS A 42 6.92 5.33 -15.20
N TYR A 43 5.98 6.14 -14.72
CA TYR A 43 6.04 7.59 -14.84
C TYR A 43 5.97 8.28 -13.48
N SER A 44 6.84 9.26 -13.24
CA SER A 44 6.83 10.03 -12.00
C SER A 44 5.52 10.81 -11.80
N ALA A 45 4.83 11.18 -12.88
CA ALA A 45 3.54 11.87 -12.85
C ALA A 45 2.41 11.01 -12.23
N ASP A 46 2.55 9.70 -12.22
CA ASP A 46 1.56 8.79 -11.61
C ASP A 46 1.63 8.83 -10.08
N ILE A 47 2.78 9.23 -9.51
CA ILE A 47 2.98 9.29 -8.05
C ILE A 47 2.09 10.39 -7.44
N PRO A 48 2.10 11.66 -7.89
CA PRO A 48 1.14 12.66 -7.43
C PRO A 48 -0.31 12.25 -7.63
N GLY A 49 -0.64 11.58 -8.75
CA GLY A 49 -1.99 11.12 -9.04
C GLY A 49 -2.48 10.08 -8.03
N SER A 50 -1.67 9.07 -7.72
CA SER A 50 -1.97 8.06 -6.70
C SER A 50 -2.12 8.70 -5.32
N ARG A 51 -1.17 9.55 -4.90
CA ARG A 51 -1.25 10.26 -3.62
C ARG A 51 -2.51 11.11 -3.48
N GLY A 52 -2.93 11.79 -4.54
CA GLY A 52 -4.16 12.58 -4.53
C GLY A 52 -5.42 11.74 -4.33
N ILE A 53 -5.47 10.54 -4.93
CA ILE A 53 -6.59 9.60 -4.74
C ILE A 53 -6.58 9.02 -3.32
N THR A 54 -5.39 8.65 -2.82
CA THR A 54 -5.23 8.18 -1.43
C THR A 54 -5.65 9.25 -0.43
N ASP A 55 -5.19 10.49 -0.58
CA ASP A 55 -5.56 11.60 0.31
C ASP A 55 -7.07 11.87 0.28
N ALA A 56 -7.71 11.77 -0.89
CA ALA A 56 -9.15 11.93 -1.02
C ALA A 56 -9.90 10.82 -0.27
N ALA A 57 -9.50 9.55 -0.46
CA ALA A 57 -10.08 8.42 0.26
C ALA A 57 -9.86 8.55 1.78
N CYS A 58 -8.66 8.91 2.20
CA CYS A 58 -8.31 9.12 3.60
C CYS A 58 -9.20 10.17 4.29
N ARG A 59 -9.51 11.28 3.60
CA ARG A 59 -10.39 12.34 4.13
C ARG A 59 -11.86 11.93 4.22
N ILE A 60 -12.28 10.96 3.40
CA ILE A 60 -13.62 10.38 3.44
C ILE A 60 -13.73 9.39 4.60
N GLU A 61 -12.72 8.52 4.76
CA GLU A 61 -12.74 7.42 5.73
C GLU A 61 -12.40 7.87 7.16
N PHE A 62 -11.54 8.88 7.33
CA PHE A 62 -11.03 9.29 8.64
C PHE A 62 -11.32 10.76 8.95
N THR A 63 -11.78 10.99 10.18
CA THR A 63 -12.04 12.32 10.72
C THR A 63 -10.76 13.16 10.79
N ALA A 64 -10.92 14.48 10.92
CA ALA A 64 -9.79 15.38 11.08
C ALA A 64 -8.95 15.04 12.33
N ALA A 65 -9.60 14.66 13.44
CA ALA A 65 -8.92 14.27 14.68
C ALA A 65 -8.11 12.99 14.52
N GLU A 66 -8.63 11.98 13.80
CA GLU A 66 -7.89 10.72 13.56
C GLU A 66 -6.65 10.92 12.69
N ARG A 67 -6.65 11.98 11.87
CA ARG A 67 -5.55 12.36 10.95
C ARG A 67 -4.57 13.37 11.57
N GLU A 68 -4.83 13.88 12.77
CA GLU A 68 -3.97 14.87 13.41
C GLU A 68 -2.57 14.30 13.69
N GLY A 69 -1.52 15.00 13.24
CA GLY A 69 -0.13 14.55 13.36
C GLY A 69 0.24 13.34 12.50
N LYS A 70 -0.64 12.94 11.56
CA LYS A 70 -0.49 11.74 10.74
C LYS A 70 -0.47 12.05 9.25
N GLN A 71 0.04 11.11 8.47
CA GLN A 71 -0.03 11.10 7.01
C GLN A 71 -0.79 9.86 6.56
N CYS A 72 -1.52 9.97 5.46
CA CYS A 72 -2.24 8.87 4.86
C CYS A 72 -1.25 7.97 4.12
N ASP A 73 -0.86 6.87 4.77
CA ASP A 73 -0.06 5.82 4.14
C ASP A 73 -0.92 5.03 3.16
N GLU A 74 -0.28 4.51 2.11
CA GLU A 74 -0.96 3.91 0.98
C GLU A 74 -0.31 2.58 0.58
N PHE A 75 -1.16 1.57 0.39
CA PHE A 75 -0.72 0.29 -0.14
C PHE A 75 -1.70 -0.22 -1.21
N PRO A 76 -1.25 -0.56 -2.43
CA PRO A 76 0.12 -0.43 -2.93
C PRO A 76 0.66 1.00 -2.95
N PHE A 77 1.99 1.15 -2.80
CA PHE A 77 2.65 2.45 -2.78
C PHE A 77 2.36 3.26 -4.05
N ALA A 78 2.23 4.61 -3.98
CA ALA A 78 2.13 5.44 -5.21
C ALA A 78 3.33 5.27 -6.15
N SER A 79 4.43 4.77 -5.59
CA SER A 79 5.67 4.53 -6.29
C SER A 79 5.71 3.13 -6.98
N ALA A 80 4.59 2.40 -6.92
CA ALA A 80 4.31 1.19 -7.67
C ALA A 80 3.23 1.41 -8.75
N GLU A 81 3.29 0.67 -9.85
CA GLU A 81 2.30 0.73 -10.93
C GLU A 81 0.89 0.36 -10.45
N GLN A 82 0.76 -0.43 -9.38
CA GLN A 82 -0.51 -0.83 -8.77
C GLN A 82 -1.04 0.18 -7.74
N GLY A 83 -0.40 1.34 -7.61
CA GLY A 83 -0.86 2.42 -6.73
C GLY A 83 -2.28 2.89 -7.06
N ALA A 84 -2.85 3.73 -6.19
CA ALA A 84 -4.27 4.10 -6.21
C ALA A 84 -4.80 4.58 -7.57
N SER A 85 -3.99 5.28 -8.38
CA SER A 85 -4.40 5.75 -9.72
C SER A 85 -4.65 4.63 -10.73
N ASN A 86 -4.02 3.48 -10.52
CA ASN A 86 -4.07 2.32 -11.39
C ASN A 86 -4.67 1.09 -10.70
N ALA A 87 -5.29 1.29 -9.52
CA ALA A 87 -5.91 0.22 -8.76
C ALA A 87 -6.98 -0.50 -9.59
N LYS A 88 -6.90 -1.84 -9.60
CA LYS A 88 -7.85 -2.72 -10.30
C LYS A 88 -8.34 -3.80 -9.33
N PRO A 89 -9.65 -3.92 -9.08
CA PRO A 89 -10.72 -2.97 -9.47
C PRO A 89 -10.50 -1.55 -8.91
N LYS A 90 -11.27 -0.57 -9.40
CA LYS A 90 -11.15 0.82 -8.92
C LYS A 90 -11.33 0.86 -7.39
N ASN A 91 -10.52 1.67 -6.71
CA ASN A 91 -10.45 1.77 -5.25
C ASN A 91 -9.95 0.51 -4.53
N ASN A 92 -9.30 -0.42 -5.23
CA ASN A 92 -8.65 -1.58 -4.61
C ASN A 92 -7.27 -1.21 -4.05
N PHE A 93 -7.23 -0.38 -3.02
CA PHE A 93 -6.04 0.00 -2.27
C PHE A 93 -6.39 0.24 -0.80
N SER A 94 -5.41 0.09 0.07
CA SER A 94 -5.51 0.40 1.49
C SER A 94 -5.01 1.81 1.77
N VAL A 95 -5.67 2.48 2.72
CA VAL A 95 -5.26 3.76 3.25
C VAL A 95 -5.34 3.74 4.77
N LEU A 96 -4.30 4.22 5.44
CA LEU A 96 -4.29 4.33 6.90
C LEU A 96 -3.52 5.59 7.35
N PRO A 97 -4.13 6.46 8.19
CA PRO A 97 -3.38 7.53 8.84
C PRO A 97 -2.38 6.96 9.84
N ILE A 98 -1.09 7.15 9.59
CA ILE A 98 0.00 6.74 10.48
C ILE A 98 0.87 7.93 10.86
N ASN A 99 1.67 7.79 11.92
CA ASN A 99 2.55 8.85 12.41
C ASN A 99 3.44 9.41 11.28
N ALA A 100 3.38 10.73 11.07
CA ALA A 100 4.04 11.35 9.92
C ALA A 100 5.57 11.14 9.90
N PRO A 101 6.33 11.31 11.01
CA PRO A 101 7.74 10.98 11.04
C PRO A 101 8.07 9.55 10.60
N GLN A 102 7.31 8.56 11.08
CA GLN A 102 7.51 7.15 10.70
C GLN A 102 7.22 6.91 9.22
N ASN A 103 6.14 7.51 8.69
CA ASN A 103 5.80 7.38 7.28
C ASN A 103 6.90 7.95 6.36
N ASN A 104 7.41 9.13 6.69
CA ASN A 104 8.50 9.76 5.91
C ASN A 104 9.79 8.95 6.00
N ALA A 105 10.12 8.42 7.18
CA ALA A 105 11.29 7.56 7.34
C ALA A 105 11.17 6.30 6.47
N HIS A 106 10.02 5.65 6.45
CA HIS A 106 9.76 4.51 5.57
C HIS A 106 9.90 4.89 4.09
N GLY A 107 9.31 6.02 3.67
CA GLY A 107 9.44 6.52 2.30
C GLY A 107 10.90 6.75 1.87
N ASN A 108 11.73 7.27 2.77
CA ASN A 108 13.17 7.45 2.51
C ASN A 108 13.90 6.11 2.37
N VAL A 109 13.62 5.15 3.26
CA VAL A 109 14.20 3.81 3.21
C VAL A 109 13.80 3.09 1.91
N LEU A 110 12.53 3.17 1.54
CA LEU A 110 12.01 2.58 0.30
C LEU A 110 12.66 3.21 -0.94
N GLY A 111 12.79 4.55 -0.94
CA GLY A 111 13.48 5.29 -2.00
C GLY A 111 14.95 4.87 -2.15
N ALA A 112 15.68 4.79 -1.05
CA ALA A 112 17.06 4.33 -1.02
C ALA A 112 17.18 2.86 -1.47
N TRP A 113 16.24 2.00 -1.07
CA TRP A 113 16.21 0.60 -1.48
C TRP A 113 16.06 0.47 -3.01
N TYR A 114 15.17 1.24 -3.64
CA TYR A 114 15.04 1.26 -5.10
C TYR A 114 16.36 1.65 -5.77
N GLN A 115 17.04 2.68 -5.25
CA GLN A 115 18.31 3.17 -5.82
C GLN A 115 19.44 2.14 -5.65
N ASN A 116 19.61 1.62 -4.44
CA ASN A 116 20.70 0.69 -4.10
C ASN A 116 20.59 -0.63 -4.86
N ASN A 117 19.37 -1.10 -5.12
CA ASN A 117 19.11 -2.34 -5.86
C ASN A 117 18.84 -2.11 -7.35
N ARG A 118 18.97 -0.87 -7.83
CA ARG A 118 18.75 -0.48 -9.23
C ARG A 118 17.37 -0.92 -9.76
N VAL A 119 16.35 -0.85 -8.91
CA VAL A 119 14.97 -1.15 -9.30
C VAL A 119 14.46 0.01 -10.15
N ILE A 120 14.39 -0.23 -11.45
CA ILE A 120 13.96 0.74 -12.46
C ILE A 120 12.51 0.52 -12.85
N GLN A 121 12.00 1.35 -13.75
CA GLN A 121 10.60 1.33 -14.20
C GLN A 121 10.15 -0.06 -14.64
N SER A 122 8.95 -0.45 -14.21
CA SER A 122 8.31 -1.75 -14.49
C SER A 122 9.01 -2.98 -13.89
N ASP A 123 10.13 -2.82 -13.19
CA ASP A 123 10.77 -3.93 -12.46
C ASP A 123 9.83 -4.47 -11.38
N ARG A 124 9.80 -5.79 -11.30
CA ARG A 124 8.95 -6.52 -10.36
C ARG A 124 9.65 -6.65 -9.02
N PHE A 125 8.93 -6.36 -7.96
CA PHE A 125 9.36 -6.60 -6.58
C PHE A 125 8.16 -7.08 -5.74
N TYR A 126 8.46 -7.65 -4.58
CA TYR A 126 7.47 -8.05 -3.59
C TYR A 126 7.88 -7.49 -2.23
N ILE A 127 6.92 -7.40 -1.33
CA ILE A 127 7.14 -6.99 0.06
C ILE A 127 6.99 -8.22 0.93
N HIS A 128 7.92 -8.39 1.85
CA HIS A 128 7.84 -9.40 2.90
C HIS A 128 7.88 -8.69 4.24
N LEU A 129 6.79 -8.82 4.99
CA LEU A 129 6.71 -8.38 6.37
C LEU A 129 7.00 -9.59 7.25
N SER A 130 7.92 -9.44 8.20
CA SER A 130 8.28 -10.44 9.18
C SER A 130 8.34 -9.79 10.56
N ASP A 131 7.94 -10.55 11.58
CA ASP A 131 8.01 -10.13 12.99
C ASP A 131 9.42 -10.19 13.57
#